data_AF-A0A819MZZ4-F1
#
_entry.id   AF-A0A819MZZ4-F1
#
_cell.length_a   1.000
_cell.length_b   1.000
_cell.length_c   1.000
_cell.angle_alpha   90.00
_cell.angle_beta   90.00
_cell.angle_gamma   90.00
#
_symmetry.space_group_name_H-M   'P 1'
#
loop_
_entity.id
_entity.type
_entity.pdbx_description
1 polymer ?
#
loop_
_entity_poly.entity_id
_entity_poly.type
_entity_poly.pdbx_seq_one_letter_code
_entity_poly.pdbx_strand_id
1 'polypeptide(L)' 'MEEPPDFNDEKVLDRIEGSMIGLAIGDALGAHVEFRSHQFLVEYPVTDFQAGGPWSLQKGQ' A
#
# COMPACT_ATOMS: atom_id res chain seq x y z
N MET A 1 8.39 -22.10 25.31
CA MET A 1 8.67 -20.78 24.71
C MET A 1 9.28 -21.05 23.36
N GLU A 2 8.71 -20.50 22.29
CA GLU A 2 9.41 -20.51 20.99
C GLU A 2 10.62 -19.58 21.10
N GLU A 3 11.72 -19.99 20.46
CA GLU A 3 12.90 -19.13 20.38
C GLU A 3 12.60 -17.91 19.49
N PRO A 4 13.17 -16.74 19.81
CA PRO A 4 13.00 -15.56 18.99
C PRO A 4 13.54 -15.80 17.58
N PRO A 5 12.94 -15.19 16.55
CA PRO A 5 13.44 -15.30 15.20
C PRO A 5 14.88 -14.76 15.11
N ASP A 6 15.73 -15.45 14.35
CA ASP A 6 17.04 -14.93 13.98
C ASP A 6 16.83 -13.74 13.03
N PHE A 7 17.23 -12.55 13.47
CA PHE A 7 17.10 -11.33 12.68
C PHE A 7 18.05 -11.29 11.47
N ASN A 8 18.97 -12.25 11.35
CA ASN A 8 19.77 -12.46 10.13
C ASN A 8 19.11 -13.43 9.14
N ASP A 9 17.92 -13.97 9.46
CA ASP A 9 17.12 -14.74 8.50
C ASP A 9 16.64 -13.79 7.39
N GLU A 10 17.12 -14.02 6.17
CA GLU A 10 16.73 -13.25 4.98
C GLU A 10 15.20 -13.18 4.81
N LYS A 11 14.44 -14.19 5.25
CA LYS A 11 12.98 -14.17 5.21
C LYS A 11 12.35 -13.22 6.21
N VAL A 12 12.99 -13.02 7.36
CA VAL A 12 12.54 -12.05 8.36
C VAL A 12 12.78 -10.64 7.83
N LEU A 13 13.95 -10.40 7.23
CA LEU A 13 14.28 -9.11 6.61
C LEU A 13 13.33 -8.78 5.45
N ASP A 14 13.10 -9.72 4.52
CA ASP A 14 12.17 -9.56 3.39
C ASP A 14 10.76 -9.16 3.85
N ARG A 15 10.26 -9.76 4.93
CA ARG A 15 8.95 -9.39 5.51
C ARG A 15 8.93 -8.00 6.09
N ILE A 16 9.99 -7.59 6.78
CA ILE A 16 10.11 -6.26 7.37
C ILE A 16 10.14 -5.21 6.25
N GLU A 17 11.00 -5.38 5.26
CA GLU A 17 11.10 -4.48 4.11
C GLU A 17 9.79 -4.43 3.33
N GLY A 18 9.22 -5.61 3.02
CA GLY A 18 7.93 -5.74 2.35
C GLY A 18 6.79 -5.07 3.12
N SER A 19 6.81 -5.08 4.46
CA SER A 19 5.80 -4.37 5.26
C SER A 19 5.91 -2.85 5.15
N MET A 20 7.14 -2.32 5.17
CA MET A 20 7.38 -0.88 5.11
C MET A 20 7.06 -0.34 3.72
N ILE A 21 7.50 -1.05 2.68
CA ILE A 21 7.22 -0.70 1.29
C ILE A 21 5.74 -0.92 0.97
N GLY A 22 5.16 -2.04 1.41
CA GLY A 22 3.75 -2.37 1.21
C GLY A 22 2.80 -1.36 1.84
N LEU A 23 3.15 -0.81 3.01
CA LEU A 23 2.42 0.28 3.63
C LEU A 23 2.37 1.51 2.70
N ALA A 24 3.53 1.95 2.21
CA ALA A 24 3.61 3.11 1.32
C ALA A 24 2.90 2.86 -0.03
N ILE A 25 3.00 1.64 -0.58
CA ILE A 25 2.26 1.25 -1.79
C ILE A 25 0.74 1.31 -1.56
N GLY A 26 0.28 0.78 -0.42
CA GLY A 26 -1.14 0.79 -0.07
C GLY A 26 -1.69 2.20 0.09
N ASP A 27 -0.93 3.10 0.72
CA ASP A 27 -1.27 4.51 0.88
C ASP A 27 -1.39 5.21 -0.49
N ALA A 28 -0.36 5.13 -1.34
CA ALA A 28 -0.35 5.77 -2.66
C ALA A 28 -1.45 5.24 -3.62
N LEU A 29 -1.84 3.97 -3.49
CA LEU A 29 -2.99 3.43 -4.23
C LEU A 29 -4.33 3.93 -3.66
N GLY A 30 -4.46 4.01 -2.34
CA GLY A 30 -5.68 4.40 -1.64
C GLY A 30 -5.99 5.89 -1.70
N ALA A 31 -4.95 6.74 -1.66
CA ALA A 31 -5.09 8.20 -1.61
C ALA A 31 -5.84 8.76 -2.83
N HIS A 32 -5.71 8.14 -4.00
CA HIS A 32 -6.43 8.53 -5.21
C HIS A 32 -7.96 8.47 -5.04
N VAL A 33 -8.45 7.51 -4.27
CA VAL A 33 -9.89 7.24 -4.08
C VAL A 33 -10.39 7.61 -2.70
N GLU A 34 -9.61 8.35 -1.92
CA GLU A 34 -10.01 8.78 -0.59
C GLU A 34 -11.32 9.58 -0.65
N PHE A 35 -12.21 9.31 0.31
CA PHE A 35 -13.58 9.86 0.40
C PHE A 35 -14.55 9.47 -0.73
N ARG A 36 -14.19 8.53 -1.61
CA ARG A 36 -15.14 7.95 -2.60
C ARG A 36 -16.03 6.89 -1.96
N SER A 37 -17.22 6.71 -2.53
CA SER A 37 -18.14 5.65 -2.09
C SER A 37 -17.65 4.28 -2.53
N HIS A 38 -18.09 3.22 -1.85
CA HIS A 38 -17.81 1.86 -2.26
C HIS A 38 -18.34 1.57 -3.68
N GLN A 39 -19.51 2.10 -4.05
CA GLN A 39 -20.09 1.94 -5.39
C GLN A 39 -19.18 2.52 -6.48
N PHE A 40 -18.51 3.65 -6.20
CA PHE A 40 -17.54 4.22 -7.12
C PHE A 40 -16.38 3.26 -7.38
N LEU A 41 -15.89 2.54 -6.36
CA LEU A 41 -14.80 1.57 -6.51
C LEU A 41 -15.21 0.31 -7.28
N VAL A 42 -16.50 -0.07 -7.22
CA VAL A 42 -17.03 -1.18 -8.02
C VAL A 42 -17.08 -0.81 -9.49
N GLU A 43 -17.45 0.44 -9.82
CA GLU A 43 -17.52 0.94 -11.19
C GLU A 43 -16.14 1.32 -11.75
N TYR A 44 -15.27 1.88 -10.91
CA TYR A 44 -13.93 2.38 -11.25
C TYR A 44 -12.87 1.76 -10.32
N PRO A 45 -12.53 0.47 -10.50
CA PRO A 45 -11.57 -0.21 -9.64
C PRO A 45 -10.15 0.37 -9.80
N VAL A 46 -9.42 0.46 -8.68
CA VAL A 46 -8.00 0.80 -8.69
C VAL A 46 -7.19 -0.45 -9.07
N THR A 47 -6.54 -0.40 -10.23
CA THR A 47 -5.74 -1.52 -10.78
C THR A 47 -4.26 -1.19 -11.00
N ASP A 48 -3.90 0.09 -10.88
CA ASP A 48 -2.54 0.63 -11.00
C ASP A 48 -2.50 1.97 -10.25
N PHE A 49 -1.32 2.56 -10.06
CA PHE A 49 -1.19 3.92 -9.53
C PHE A 49 -1.84 4.94 -10.48
N GLN A 50 -2.55 5.91 -9.89
CA GLN A 50 -3.28 6.93 -10.63
C GLN A 50 -2.97 8.30 -10.01
N ALA A 51 -2.82 9.33 -10.86
CA ALA A 51 -2.69 10.71 -10.40
C ALA A 51 -4.07 11.31 -10.06
N GLY A 52 -4.11 12.38 -9.27
CA GLY A 52 -5.34 13.09 -8.91
C GLY A 52 -5.81 12.81 -7.48
N GLY A 53 -7.07 12.42 -7.32
CA GLY A 53 -7.70 12.31 -6.01
C GLY A 53 -7.97 13.66 -5.34
N PRO A 54 -8.49 13.67 -4.10
CA PRO A 54 -8.81 14.90 -3.37
C PRO A 54 -7.61 15.82 -3.14
N TRP A 55 -6.40 15.27 -3.15
CA TRP A 55 -5.16 15.99 -2.89
C TRP A 55 -4.35 16.33 -4.14
N SER A 56 -4.84 15.98 -5.34
CA SER A 56 -4.16 16.23 -6.62
C SER A 56 -2.72 15.67 -6.69
N LEU A 57 -2.53 14.45 -6.18
CA LEU A 57 -1.22 13.79 -6.11
C LEU A 57 -0.71 13.34 -7.48
N GLN A 58 0.61 13.20 -7.60
CA GLN A 58 1.23 12.52 -8.74
C GLN A 58 1.06 11.00 -8.62
N LYS A 59 1.31 10.28 -9.72
CA LYS A 59 1.24 8.81 -9.74
C LYS A 59 2.30 8.23 -8.79
N GLY A 60 1.87 7.52 -7.74
CA GLY A 60 2.75 6.85 -6.77
C GLY A 60 3.25 7.74 -5.62
N GLN A 61 2.62 8.90 -5.43
CA GLN A 61 2.96 9.85 -4.38
C GLN A 61 2.09 9.69 -3.15
#